data_AF-A0A2Z6LUN7-F1
#
_entry.id   AF-A0A2Z6LUN7-F1
#
_cell.length_a   1.000
_cell.length_b   1.000
_cell.length_c   1.000
_cell.angle_alpha   90.00
_cell.angle_beta   90.00
_cell.angle_gamma   90.00
#
_symmetry.space_group_name_H-M   'P 1'
#
loop_
_entity.id
_entity.type
_entity.pdbx_description
1 polymer ?
#
loop_
_entity_poly.entity_id
_entity_poly.type
_entity_poly.pdbx_seq_one_letter_code
_entity_poly.pdbx_strand_id
1 'polypeptide(L)'
;MLETKEMISFKSYQDQANMFVKDYILADSLIPYTSVIGGILACKLIYDLTQLIGTNYFKTYNSFSKIQRIEWNNRAISTIHSIFITAMSLYLVFCSDLFSDDQSTDPITVRSSSLSTFALGVSVGYFIADIAMIFWYFPSLGGYEYVVHHTLSLVAVAYSMLSGEGQLYTYMVLISETTTPGINLRWYLDVAGMKRSKAYLINGVVIFLAWMVG
;
A
#
# COMPACT_ATOMS: atom_id res chain seq x y z
N MET A 1 52.28 -25.26 10.68
CA MET A 1 52.10 -23.80 10.51
C MET A 1 51.10 -23.46 9.40
N LEU A 2 51.10 -24.16 8.25
CA LEU A 2 50.07 -23.98 7.21
C LEU A 2 48.66 -24.38 7.67
N GLU A 3 48.49 -25.55 8.28
CA GLU A 3 47.17 -26.03 8.76
C GLU A 3 46.50 -25.08 9.76
N THR A 4 47.27 -24.45 10.64
CA THR A 4 46.75 -23.47 11.60
C THR A 4 46.23 -22.21 10.91
N LYS A 5 46.87 -21.78 9.82
CA LYS A 5 46.45 -20.61 9.03
C LYS A 5 45.17 -20.90 8.25
N GLU A 6 45.05 -22.11 7.70
CA GLU A 6 43.83 -22.56 7.01
C GLU A 6 42.64 -22.70 7.98
N MET A 7 42.87 -23.23 9.18
CA MET A 7 41.84 -23.35 10.22
C MET A 7 41.34 -21.97 10.70
N ILE A 8 42.23 -20.99 10.87
CA ILE A 8 41.87 -19.61 11.24
C ILE A 8 41.06 -18.94 10.11
N SER A 9 41.49 -19.14 8.86
CA SER A 9 40.78 -18.69 7.66
C SER A 9 39.36 -19.24 7.59
N PHE A 10 39.21 -20.57 7.72
CA PHE A 10 37.91 -21.24 7.66
C PHE A 10 36.95 -20.74 8.75
N LYS A 11 37.44 -20.58 9.98
CA LYS A 11 36.65 -20.05 11.10
C LYS A 11 36.20 -18.61 10.84
N SER A 12 37.08 -17.76 10.27
CA SER A 12 36.72 -16.40 9.88
C SER A 12 35.61 -16.36 8.82
N TYR A 13 35.66 -17.23 7.82
CA TYR A 13 34.59 -17.33 6.81
C TYR A 13 33.27 -17.81 7.42
N GLN A 14 33.33 -18.79 8.33
CA GLN A 14 32.16 -19.30 9.03
C GLN A 14 31.51 -18.23 9.93
N ASP A 15 32.32 -17.47 10.65
CA ASP A 15 31.85 -16.37 11.51
C ASP A 15 31.20 -15.25 10.66
N GLN A 16 31.79 -14.91 9.51
CA GLN A 16 31.25 -13.92 8.58
C GLN A 16 29.93 -14.39 7.96
N ALA A 17 29.82 -15.66 7.58
CA ALA A 17 28.58 -16.24 7.07
C ALA A 17 27.47 -16.25 8.15
N ASN A 18 27.81 -16.61 9.39
CA ASN A 18 26.88 -16.60 10.51
C ASN A 18 26.38 -15.18 10.82
N MET A 19 27.26 -14.18 10.77
CA MET A 19 26.86 -12.77 10.91
C MET A 19 25.89 -12.37 9.81
N PHE A 20 26.18 -12.69 8.55
CA PHE A 20 25.30 -12.36 7.42
C PHE A 20 23.91 -13.01 7.55
N VAL A 21 23.86 -14.29 7.91
CA VAL A 21 22.59 -15.02 8.14
C VAL A 21 21.80 -14.38 9.28
N LYS A 22 22.48 -14.01 10.38
CA LYS A 22 21.84 -13.35 11.51
C LYS A 22 21.28 -11.98 11.14
N ASP A 23 22.06 -11.18 10.41
CA ASP A 23 21.63 -9.87 9.92
C ASP A 23 20.45 -9.99 8.96
N TYR A 24 20.46 -11.00 8.08
CA TYR A 24 19.36 -11.29 7.17
C TYR A 24 18.06 -11.68 7.91
N ILE A 25 18.14 -12.59 8.89
CA ILE A 25 16.99 -13.02 9.70
C ILE A 25 16.44 -11.83 10.53
N LEU A 26 17.33 -11.02 11.10
CA LEU A 26 16.92 -9.84 11.86
C LEU A 26 16.26 -8.79 10.95
N ALA A 27 16.80 -8.57 9.75
CA ALA A 27 16.20 -7.68 8.78
C ALA A 27 14.80 -8.15 8.39
N ASP A 28 14.63 -9.44 8.09
CA ASP A 28 13.34 -10.02 7.70
C ASP A 28 12.28 -9.88 8.82
N SER A 29 12.69 -10.06 10.07
CA SER A 29 11.85 -9.82 11.24
C SER A 29 11.43 -8.35 11.44
N LEU A 30 12.16 -7.38 10.88
CA LEU A 30 11.90 -5.95 11.04
C LEU A 30 11.11 -5.33 9.88
N ILE A 31 11.02 -6.02 8.74
CA ILE A 31 10.31 -5.53 7.55
C ILE A 31 8.85 -5.13 7.83
N PRO A 32 8.02 -5.93 8.53
CA PRO A 32 6.63 -5.56 8.80
C PRO A 32 6.53 -4.22 9.55
N TYR A 33 7.31 -4.05 10.60
CA TYR A 33 7.23 -2.87 11.46
C TYR A 33 7.77 -1.61 10.79
N THR A 34 8.91 -1.74 10.11
CA THR A 34 9.54 -0.61 9.40
C THR A 34 8.71 -0.16 8.20
N SER A 35 8.08 -1.08 7.48
CA SER A 35 7.20 -0.75 6.37
C SER A 35 5.89 -0.10 6.82
N VAL A 36 5.31 -0.51 7.96
CA VAL A 36 4.14 0.18 8.57
C VAL A 36 4.48 1.63 8.91
N ILE A 37 5.59 1.86 9.61
CA ILE A 37 6.04 3.21 9.95
C ILE A 37 6.31 4.01 8.66
N GLY A 38 6.98 3.39 7.69
CA GLY A 38 7.23 3.98 6.38
C GLY A 38 5.94 4.40 5.66
N GLY A 39 4.90 3.56 5.69
CA GLY A 39 3.57 3.85 5.12
C GLY A 39 2.90 5.06 5.77
N ILE A 40 2.92 5.15 7.11
CA ILE A 40 2.37 6.30 7.85
C ILE A 40 3.13 7.60 7.49
N LEU A 41 4.46 7.54 7.48
CA LEU A 41 5.30 8.69 7.12
C LEU A 41 5.08 9.11 5.66
N ALA A 42 4.95 8.15 4.74
CA ALA A 42 4.61 8.42 3.35
C ALA A 42 3.26 9.11 3.22
N CYS A 43 2.23 8.67 3.97
CA CYS A 43 0.93 9.36 4.00
C CYS A 43 1.06 10.82 4.44
N LYS A 44 1.83 11.08 5.50
CA LYS A 44 2.07 12.45 5.98
C LYS A 44 2.80 13.30 4.94
N LEU A 45 3.84 12.75 4.32
CA LEU A 45 4.61 13.42 3.28
C LEU A 45 3.73 13.76 2.07
N ILE A 46 2.93 12.80 1.60
CA ILE A 46 1.99 13.00 0.48
C ILE A 46 0.96 14.07 0.83
N TYR A 47 0.42 14.05 2.04
CA TYR A 47 -0.52 15.06 2.50
C TYR A 47 0.08 16.47 2.41
N ASP A 48 1.28 16.65 2.97
CA ASP A 48 1.96 17.95 3.01
C ASP A 48 2.34 18.43 1.60
N LEU A 49 2.83 17.53 0.75
CA LEU A 49 3.17 17.84 -0.63
C LEU A 49 1.91 18.21 -1.44
N THR A 50 0.81 17.49 -1.25
CA THR A 50 -0.46 17.79 -1.92
C THR A 50 -1.00 19.14 -1.45
N GLN A 51 -0.90 19.44 -0.15
CA GLN A 51 -1.29 20.74 0.39
C GLN A 51 -0.43 21.87 -0.17
N LEU A 52 0.89 21.68 -0.26
CA LEU A 52 1.83 22.65 -0.83
C LEU A 52 1.52 22.92 -2.31
N ILE A 53 1.38 21.86 -3.10
CA ILE A 53 1.06 21.96 -4.52
C ILE A 53 -0.33 22.61 -4.71
N GLY A 54 -1.33 22.16 -3.94
CA GLY A 54 -2.68 22.70 -3.94
C GLY A 54 -2.71 24.20 -3.71
N THR A 55 -2.03 24.65 -2.65
CA THR A 55 -2.01 26.07 -2.26
C THR A 55 -1.32 26.94 -3.31
N ASN A 56 -0.24 26.45 -3.94
CA ASN A 56 0.58 27.25 -4.83
C ASN A 56 0.12 27.23 -6.29
N TYR A 57 -0.47 26.13 -6.76
CA TYR A 57 -0.75 25.93 -8.20
C TYR A 57 -2.25 25.85 -8.54
N PHE A 58 -3.13 25.55 -7.57
CA PHE A 58 -4.55 25.34 -7.83
C PHE A 58 -5.42 26.44 -7.23
N LYS A 59 -5.91 27.37 -8.07
CA LYS A 59 -6.86 28.41 -7.64
C LYS A 59 -8.12 27.83 -7.00
N THR A 60 -8.62 26.72 -7.54
CA THR A 60 -9.78 25.99 -7.00
C THR A 60 -9.53 25.52 -5.56
N TYR A 61 -8.32 25.01 -5.27
CA TYR A 61 -7.95 24.57 -3.92
C TYR A 61 -8.00 25.72 -2.90
N ASN A 62 -7.54 26.91 -3.29
CA ASN A 62 -7.61 28.10 -2.44
C ASN A 62 -9.04 28.59 -2.20
N SER A 63 -9.99 28.29 -3.10
CA SER A 63 -11.40 28.61 -2.90
C SER A 63 -12.16 27.62 -2.00
N PHE A 64 -11.58 26.45 -1.72
CA PHE A 64 -12.24 25.43 -0.92
C PHE A 64 -12.33 25.77 0.57
N SER A 65 -13.40 25.25 1.19
CA SER A 65 -13.52 25.18 2.64
C SER A 65 -12.42 24.32 3.25
N LYS A 66 -12.19 24.47 4.57
CA LYS A 66 -11.18 23.67 5.30
C LYS A 66 -11.40 22.17 5.10
N ILE A 67 -12.66 21.71 5.16
CA ILE A 67 -12.98 20.29 5.03
C ILE A 67 -12.75 19.76 3.61
N GLN A 68 -13.07 20.54 2.58
CA GLN A 68 -12.80 20.16 1.19
C GLN A 68 -11.31 20.08 0.88
N ARG A 69 -10.48 20.93 1.50
CA ARG A 69 -9.01 20.82 1.36
C ARG A 69 -8.48 19.54 2.03
N ILE A 70 -9.03 19.20 3.20
CA ILE A 70 -8.69 17.94 3.88
C ILE A 70 -9.09 16.74 3.02
N GLU A 71 -10.32 16.72 2.49
CA GLU A 71 -10.78 15.65 1.60
C GLU A 71 -9.93 15.58 0.33
N TRP A 72 -9.60 16.72 -0.28
CA TRP A 72 -8.72 16.79 -1.44
C TRP A 72 -7.37 16.12 -1.18
N ASN A 73 -6.74 16.44 -0.04
CA ASN A 73 -5.45 15.89 0.33
C ASN A 73 -5.55 14.39 0.69
N ASN A 74 -6.61 13.98 1.39
CA ASN A 74 -6.83 12.57 1.73
C ASN A 74 -7.05 11.70 0.48
N ARG A 75 -7.77 12.23 -0.52
CA ARG A 75 -7.94 11.59 -1.83
C ARG A 75 -6.62 11.45 -2.60
N ALA A 76 -5.66 12.34 -2.40
CA ALA A 76 -4.35 12.19 -3.03
C ALA A 76 -3.54 11.05 -2.39
N ILE A 77 -3.61 10.90 -1.06
CA ILE A 77 -2.99 9.77 -0.35
C ILE A 77 -3.55 8.45 -0.87
N SER A 78 -4.88 8.28 -0.81
CA SER A 78 -5.54 7.05 -1.28
C SER A 78 -5.29 6.76 -2.76
N THR A 79 -5.19 7.78 -3.62
CA THR A 79 -4.82 7.61 -5.03
C THR A 79 -3.40 7.05 -5.21
N ILE A 80 -2.42 7.58 -4.48
CA ILE A 80 -1.03 7.10 -4.58
C ILE A 80 -0.91 5.69 -4.01
N HIS A 81 -1.56 5.43 -2.86
CA HIS A 81 -1.60 4.12 -2.26
C HIS A 81 -2.22 3.07 -3.18
N SER A 82 -3.40 3.35 -3.73
CA SER A 82 -4.11 2.42 -4.63
C SER A 82 -3.29 2.09 -5.88
N ILE A 83 -2.61 3.07 -6.50
CA ILE A 83 -1.69 2.81 -7.62
C ILE A 83 -0.55 1.88 -7.17
N PHE A 84 0.08 2.18 -6.04
CA PHE A 84 1.18 1.37 -5.51
C PHE A 84 0.75 -0.07 -5.23
N ILE A 85 -0.31 -0.26 -4.46
CA ILE A 85 -0.72 -1.60 -4.03
C ILE A 85 -1.32 -2.41 -5.19
N THR A 86 -2.02 -1.77 -6.12
CA THR A 86 -2.48 -2.42 -7.36
C THR A 86 -1.30 -2.93 -8.17
N ALA A 87 -0.28 -2.07 -8.40
CA ALA A 87 0.90 -2.47 -9.16
C ALA A 87 1.65 -3.62 -8.49
N MET A 88 1.83 -3.55 -7.17
CA MET A 88 2.45 -4.63 -6.39
C MET A 88 1.63 -5.92 -6.44
N SER A 89 0.30 -5.83 -6.35
CA SER A 89 -0.60 -6.98 -6.39
C SER A 89 -0.53 -7.67 -7.75
N LEU A 90 -0.63 -6.92 -8.85
CA LEU A 90 -0.53 -7.48 -10.20
C LEU A 90 0.84 -8.12 -10.43
N TYR A 91 1.91 -7.47 -10.00
CA TYR A 91 3.26 -8.03 -10.10
C TYR A 91 3.39 -9.34 -9.31
N LEU A 92 3.00 -9.35 -8.04
CA LEU A 92 3.17 -10.52 -7.17
C LEU A 92 2.29 -11.70 -7.61
N VAL A 93 1.04 -11.43 -8.02
CA VAL A 93 0.07 -12.47 -8.39
C VAL A 93 0.34 -13.04 -9.78
N PHE A 94 0.68 -12.21 -10.76
CA PHE A 94 0.73 -12.64 -12.18
C PHE A 94 2.12 -12.62 -12.81
N CYS A 95 3.06 -11.83 -12.30
CA CYS A 95 4.37 -11.65 -12.93
C CYS A 95 5.51 -12.29 -12.13
N SER A 96 5.33 -12.50 -10.83
CA SER A 96 6.32 -13.10 -9.95
C SER A 96 6.09 -14.59 -9.79
N ASP A 97 7.15 -15.34 -9.55
CA ASP A 97 7.07 -16.79 -9.33
C ASP A 97 6.67 -17.15 -7.88
N LEU A 98 6.33 -16.15 -7.02
CA LEU A 98 6.03 -16.35 -5.60
C LEU A 98 4.90 -17.35 -5.35
N PHE A 99 3.88 -17.31 -6.21
CA PHE A 99 2.67 -18.14 -6.11
C PHE A 99 2.58 -19.20 -7.21
N SER A 100 3.67 -19.44 -7.94
CA SER A 100 3.73 -20.46 -8.99
C SER A 100 3.82 -21.87 -8.40
N ASP A 101 3.16 -22.85 -9.03
CA ASP A 101 3.11 -24.24 -8.55
C ASP A 101 4.48 -24.95 -8.57
N ASP A 102 5.43 -24.47 -9.38
CA ASP A 102 6.73 -25.09 -9.62
C ASP A 102 7.83 -24.73 -8.60
N GLN A 103 7.62 -23.70 -7.78
CA GLN A 103 8.66 -23.11 -6.92
C GLN A 103 8.71 -23.64 -5.49
N SER A 104 7.62 -24.16 -4.95
CA SER A 104 7.58 -24.63 -3.56
C SER A 104 6.59 -25.78 -3.38
N THR A 105 6.91 -26.69 -2.44
CA THR A 105 6.01 -27.73 -1.97
C THR A 105 5.02 -27.22 -0.93
N ASP A 106 5.24 -26.03 -0.39
CA ASP A 106 4.38 -25.45 0.66
C ASP A 106 3.02 -25.05 0.08
N PRO A 107 1.94 -25.15 0.87
CA PRO A 107 0.63 -24.65 0.46
C PRO A 107 0.70 -23.18 0.03
N ILE A 108 -0.01 -22.81 -1.03
CA ILE A 108 -0.04 -21.43 -1.55
C ILE A 108 -0.49 -20.40 -0.50
N THR A 109 -1.24 -20.85 0.51
CA THR A 109 -1.74 -20.06 1.63
C THR A 109 -0.67 -19.61 2.61
N VAL A 110 0.51 -20.24 2.64
CA VAL A 110 1.59 -19.89 3.59
C VAL A 110 2.82 -19.29 2.91
N ARG A 111 2.72 -19.04 1.60
CA ARG A 111 3.82 -18.47 0.82
C ARG A 111 3.85 -16.96 0.98
N SER A 112 5.02 -16.45 1.33
CA SER A 112 5.30 -15.03 1.47
C SER A 112 6.76 -14.74 1.11
N SER A 113 7.07 -13.47 0.91
CA SER A 113 8.41 -12.96 0.66
C SER A 113 8.61 -11.65 1.40
N SER A 114 9.87 -11.25 1.60
CA SER A 114 10.20 -9.95 2.17
C SER A 114 9.56 -8.78 1.40
N LEU A 115 9.49 -8.86 0.07
CA LEU A 115 8.87 -7.84 -0.79
C LEU A 115 7.35 -7.78 -0.62
N SER A 116 6.69 -8.93 -0.55
CA SER A 116 5.25 -8.97 -0.35
C SER A 116 4.87 -8.49 1.06
N THR A 117 5.54 -8.99 2.08
CA THR A 117 5.34 -8.51 3.46
C THR A 117 5.61 -7.01 3.58
N PHE A 118 6.64 -6.47 2.91
CA PHE A 118 6.89 -5.03 2.84
C PHE A 118 5.72 -4.26 2.22
N ALA A 119 5.20 -4.71 1.07
CA ALA A 119 4.10 -4.03 0.38
C ALA A 119 2.79 -4.05 1.22
N LEU A 120 2.49 -5.16 1.89
CA LEU A 120 1.37 -5.22 2.83
C LEU A 120 1.59 -4.29 4.02
N GLY A 121 2.81 -4.18 4.56
CA GLY A 121 3.07 -3.28 5.67
C GLY A 121 2.98 -1.80 5.33
N VAL A 122 3.42 -1.39 4.14
CA VAL A 122 3.11 -0.05 3.62
C VAL A 122 1.59 0.19 3.58
N SER A 123 0.83 -0.83 3.18
CA SER A 123 -0.64 -0.77 3.10
C SER A 123 -1.30 -0.70 4.48
N VAL A 124 -0.82 -1.45 5.46
CA VAL A 124 -1.27 -1.34 6.86
C VAL A 124 -1.03 0.07 7.38
N GLY A 125 0.16 0.63 7.13
CA GLY A 125 0.47 2.01 7.52
C GLY A 125 -0.48 3.03 6.89
N TYR A 126 -0.83 2.84 5.61
CA TYR A 126 -1.86 3.63 4.94
C TYR A 126 -3.24 3.48 5.60
N PHE A 127 -3.73 2.24 5.80
CA PHE A 127 -5.05 2.01 6.38
C PHE A 127 -5.18 2.57 7.81
N ILE A 128 -4.10 2.53 8.61
CA ILE A 128 -4.06 3.19 9.93
C ILE A 128 -4.22 4.71 9.79
N ALA A 129 -3.47 5.34 8.87
CA ALA A 129 -3.57 6.77 8.66
C ALA A 129 -4.95 7.18 8.14
N ASP A 130 -5.51 6.41 7.21
CA ASP A 130 -6.79 6.72 6.57
C ASP A 130 -7.96 6.52 7.53
N ILE A 131 -7.98 5.43 8.31
CA ILE A 131 -9.04 5.22 9.31
C ILE A 131 -8.96 6.27 10.44
N ALA A 132 -7.76 6.69 10.84
CA ALA A 132 -7.59 7.78 11.80
C ALA A 132 -8.18 9.09 11.26
N MET A 133 -7.96 9.41 9.98
CA MET A 133 -8.56 10.56 9.32
C MET A 133 -10.08 10.45 9.25
N ILE A 134 -10.63 9.30 8.86
CA ILE A 134 -12.07 9.05 8.80
C ILE A 134 -12.71 9.27 10.16
N PHE A 135 -12.15 8.73 11.24
CA PHE A 135 -12.68 8.94 12.59
C PHE A 135 -12.58 10.39 13.04
N TRP A 136 -11.46 11.06 12.78
CA TRP A 136 -11.23 12.44 13.22
C TRP A 136 -12.19 13.43 12.56
N TYR A 137 -12.57 13.18 11.31
CA TYR A 137 -13.43 14.04 10.52
C TYR A 137 -14.80 13.42 10.25
N PHE A 138 -15.20 12.39 10.99
CA PHE A 138 -16.50 11.74 10.83
C PHE A 138 -17.65 12.74 11.09
N PRO A 139 -18.73 12.76 10.28
CA PRO A 139 -19.00 11.96 9.08
C PRO A 139 -18.60 12.65 7.75
N SER A 140 -17.76 13.69 7.80
CA SER A 140 -17.44 14.55 6.65
C SER A 140 -16.54 13.89 5.60
N LEU A 141 -15.66 12.94 6.00
CA LEU A 141 -14.79 12.20 5.07
C LEU A 141 -15.38 10.86 4.61
N GLY A 142 -16.45 10.37 5.25
CA GLY A 142 -17.07 9.10 4.92
C GLY A 142 -18.17 8.70 5.90
N GLY A 143 -19.07 7.83 5.45
CA GLY A 143 -20.12 7.22 6.27
C GLY A 143 -19.66 5.95 7.01
N TYR A 144 -20.61 5.26 7.63
CA TYR A 144 -20.36 4.02 8.37
C TYR A 144 -19.80 2.90 7.49
N GLU A 145 -20.17 2.88 6.21
CA GLU A 145 -19.66 1.95 5.20
C GLU A 145 -18.14 2.07 5.03
N TYR A 146 -17.60 3.29 5.06
CA TYR A 146 -16.15 3.52 4.97
C TYR A 146 -15.44 3.03 6.22
N VAL A 147 -16.00 3.30 7.41
CA VAL A 147 -15.44 2.85 8.69
C VAL A 147 -15.37 1.33 8.74
N VAL A 148 -16.47 0.64 8.41
CA VAL A 148 -16.53 -0.82 8.41
C VAL A 148 -15.55 -1.39 7.38
N HIS A 149 -15.56 -0.88 6.14
CA HIS A 149 -14.67 -1.33 5.09
C HIS A 149 -13.20 -1.17 5.47
N HIS A 150 -12.77 0.02 5.91
CA HIS A 150 -11.37 0.27 6.26
C HIS A 150 -10.93 -0.52 7.49
N THR A 151 -11.81 -0.77 8.46
CA THR A 151 -11.49 -1.62 9.62
C THR A 151 -11.26 -3.06 9.20
N LEU A 152 -12.16 -3.62 8.38
CA LEU A 152 -12.04 -4.99 7.88
C LEU A 152 -10.78 -5.16 7.02
N SER A 153 -10.54 -4.22 6.10
CA SER A 153 -9.33 -4.18 5.27
C SER A 153 -8.06 -4.10 6.13
N LEU A 154 -8.02 -3.20 7.13
CA LEU A 154 -6.89 -3.07 8.04
C LEU A 154 -6.59 -4.39 8.76
N VAL A 155 -7.61 -5.03 9.34
CA VAL A 155 -7.44 -6.29 10.07
C VAL A 155 -6.97 -7.41 9.15
N ALA A 156 -7.57 -7.57 7.98
CA ALA A 156 -7.22 -8.62 7.02
C ALA A 156 -5.78 -8.45 6.49
N VAL A 157 -5.43 -7.23 6.07
CA VAL A 157 -4.09 -6.92 5.54
C VAL A 157 -3.03 -7.03 6.64
N ALA A 158 -3.31 -6.57 7.86
CA ALA A 158 -2.39 -6.70 8.99
C ALA A 158 -2.18 -8.16 9.41
N TYR A 159 -3.25 -8.97 9.41
CA TYR A 159 -3.13 -10.41 9.67
C TYR A 159 -2.22 -11.07 8.63
N SER A 160 -2.46 -10.83 7.34
CA SER A 160 -1.70 -11.44 6.25
C SER A 160 -0.22 -10.99 6.22
N MET A 161 0.03 -9.74 6.60
CA MET A 161 1.39 -9.22 6.77
C MET A 161 2.12 -9.89 7.94
N LEU A 162 1.50 -9.96 9.11
CA LEU A 162 2.17 -10.43 10.34
C LEU A 162 2.36 -11.95 10.37
N SER A 163 1.37 -12.70 9.86
CA SER A 163 1.42 -14.16 9.81
C SER A 163 2.22 -14.70 8.63
N GLY A 164 2.35 -13.92 7.54
CA GLY A 164 2.84 -14.42 6.26
C GLY A 164 1.83 -15.31 5.53
N GLU A 165 0.62 -15.46 6.06
CA GLU A 165 -0.41 -16.34 5.51
C GLU A 165 -1.44 -15.57 4.67
N GLY A 166 -2.06 -16.24 3.71
CA GLY A 166 -3.16 -15.72 2.89
C GLY A 166 -2.75 -14.55 1.98
N GLN A 167 -1.44 -14.33 1.75
CA GLN A 167 -0.97 -13.17 0.99
C GLN A 167 -1.50 -13.16 -0.45
N LEU A 168 -1.57 -14.32 -1.12
CA LEU A 168 -2.15 -14.43 -2.46
C LEU A 168 -3.58 -13.87 -2.50
N TYR A 169 -4.47 -14.35 -1.63
CA TYR A 169 -5.86 -13.92 -1.59
C TYR A 169 -5.99 -12.45 -1.19
N THR A 170 -5.14 -11.99 -0.27
CA THR A 170 -5.08 -10.58 0.12
C THR A 170 -4.72 -9.70 -1.08
N TYR A 171 -3.72 -10.09 -1.88
CA TYR A 171 -3.37 -9.36 -3.10
C TYR A 171 -4.43 -9.44 -4.19
N MET A 172 -5.10 -10.59 -4.36
CA MET A 172 -6.24 -10.68 -5.28
C MET A 172 -7.32 -9.66 -4.91
N VAL A 173 -7.66 -9.55 -3.62
CA VAL A 173 -8.62 -8.54 -3.14
C VAL A 173 -8.10 -7.13 -3.34
N LEU A 174 -6.81 -6.86 -3.09
CA LEU A 174 -6.21 -5.53 -3.24
C LEU A 174 -6.12 -5.05 -4.71
N ILE A 175 -6.28 -5.92 -5.71
CA ILE A 175 -6.43 -5.49 -7.11
C ILE A 175 -7.69 -4.63 -7.28
N SER A 176 -8.73 -4.82 -6.45
CA SER A 176 -9.95 -4.01 -6.50
C SER A 176 -9.70 -2.51 -6.24
N GLU A 177 -8.59 -2.16 -5.59
CA GLU A 177 -8.14 -0.77 -5.40
C GLU A 177 -7.84 -0.05 -6.73
N THR A 178 -7.74 -0.76 -7.86
CA THR A 178 -7.59 -0.18 -9.20
C THR A 178 -8.70 0.85 -9.51
N THR A 179 -9.86 0.72 -8.89
CA THR A 179 -11.00 1.64 -9.08
C THR A 179 -10.82 2.96 -8.31
N THR A 180 -10.06 2.97 -7.21
CA THR A 180 -9.88 4.11 -6.29
C THR A 180 -9.31 5.36 -6.96
N PRO A 181 -8.25 5.31 -7.80
CA PRO A 181 -7.77 6.47 -8.54
C PRO A 181 -8.86 7.08 -9.44
N GLY A 182 -9.68 6.22 -10.07
CA GLY A 182 -10.78 6.64 -10.90
C GLY A 182 -11.85 7.38 -10.10
N ILE A 183 -12.26 6.82 -8.96
CA ILE A 183 -13.24 7.43 -8.04
C ILE A 183 -12.74 8.78 -7.53
N ASN A 184 -11.47 8.88 -7.14
CA ASN A 184 -10.87 10.13 -6.68
C ASN A 184 -10.78 11.19 -7.80
N LEU A 185 -10.37 10.79 -9.00
CA LEU A 185 -10.37 11.66 -10.17
C LEU A 185 -11.77 12.19 -10.49
N ARG A 186 -12.79 11.34 -10.38
CA ARG A 186 -14.18 11.73 -10.56
C ARG A 186 -14.58 12.83 -9.59
N TRP A 187 -14.20 12.70 -8.33
CA TRP A 187 -14.44 13.71 -7.30
C TRP A 187 -13.69 15.01 -7.61
N TYR A 188 -12.42 14.95 -8.03
CA TYR A 188 -11.66 16.14 -8.43
C TYR A 188 -12.32 16.90 -9.59
N LEU A 189 -12.82 16.16 -10.60
CA LEU A 189 -13.57 16.74 -11.71
C LEU A 189 -14.91 17.34 -11.24
N ASP A 190 -15.58 16.72 -10.28
CA ASP A 190 -16.82 17.23 -9.68
C ASP A 190 -16.58 18.61 -9.03
N VAL A 191 -15.64 18.68 -8.08
CA VAL A 191 -15.37 19.92 -7.33
C VAL A 191 -14.74 21.02 -8.20
N ALA A 192 -14.16 20.67 -9.35
CA ALA A 192 -13.73 21.62 -10.37
C ALA A 192 -14.87 22.12 -11.29
N GLY A 193 -16.11 21.69 -11.06
CA GLY A 193 -17.27 22.07 -11.86
C GLY A 193 -17.36 21.35 -13.22
N MET A 194 -16.63 20.25 -13.40
CA MET A 194 -16.44 19.56 -14.68
C MET A 194 -17.36 18.34 -14.88
N LYS A 195 -18.47 18.22 -14.15
CA LYS A 195 -19.43 17.09 -14.28
C LYS A 195 -19.93 16.83 -15.70
N ARG A 196 -20.07 17.89 -16.51
CA ARG A 196 -20.59 17.81 -17.88
C ARG A 196 -19.49 17.59 -18.93
N SER A 197 -18.25 17.42 -18.52
CA SER A 197 -17.12 17.24 -19.44
C SER A 197 -17.05 15.81 -19.99
N LYS A 198 -16.44 15.66 -21.17
CA LYS A 198 -16.11 14.33 -21.74
C LYS A 198 -15.18 13.54 -20.81
N ALA A 199 -14.26 14.22 -20.11
CA ALA A 199 -13.35 13.60 -19.15
C ALA A 199 -14.11 12.91 -18.01
N TYR A 200 -15.16 13.55 -17.47
CA TYR A 200 -16.01 12.98 -16.42
C TYR A 200 -16.79 11.74 -16.90
N LEU A 201 -17.26 11.75 -18.15
CA LEU A 201 -17.93 10.59 -18.76
C LEU A 201 -16.95 9.43 -18.97
N ILE A 202 -15.80 9.69 -19.61
CA ILE A 202 -14.77 8.68 -19.89
C ILE A 202 -14.26 8.06 -18.58
N ASN A 203 -13.99 8.88 -17.57
CA ASN A 203 -13.60 8.40 -16.24
C ASN A 203 -14.65 7.45 -15.65
N GLY A 204 -15.95 7.75 -15.81
CA GLY A 204 -17.03 6.85 -15.35
C GLY A 204 -17.01 5.49 -16.05
N VAL A 205 -16.78 5.48 -17.38
CA VAL A 205 -16.65 4.23 -18.15
C VAL A 205 -15.43 3.43 -17.71
N VAL A 206 -14.28 4.09 -17.50
CA VAL A 206 -13.04 3.44 -17.03
C VAL A 206 -13.23 2.81 -15.65
N ILE A 207 -13.88 3.51 -14.70
CA ILE A 207 -14.19 2.96 -13.38
C ILE A 207 -15.07 1.70 -13.51
N PHE A 208 -16.11 1.75 -14.34
CA PHE A 208 -17.00 0.62 -14.55
C PHE A 208 -16.27 -0.59 -15.12
N LEU A 209 -15.41 -0.39 -16.12
CA LEU A 209 -14.61 -1.47 -16.71
C LEU A 209 -13.57 -2.01 -15.72
N ALA A 210 -12.91 -1.15 -14.95
CA ALA A 210 -11.97 -1.58 -13.91
C ALA A 210 -12.66 -2.42 -12.84
N TRP A 211 -13.89 -2.05 -12.44
CA TRP A 211 -14.71 -2.82 -11.50
C TRP A 211 -15.17 -4.19 -12.05
N MET A 212 -15.25 -4.36 -13.37
CA MET A 212 -15.57 -5.67 -13.98
C MET A 212 -14.39 -6.66 -13.93
N VAL A 213 -13.18 -6.15 -13.81
CA VAL A 213 -11.95 -6.94 -13.92
C VAL A 213 -11.32 -7.21 -12.54
N GLY A 214 -11.52 -6.30 -11.58
CA GLY A 214 -11.13 -6.48 -10.17
C GLY A 214 -12.21 -7.17 -9.36
#